data_AF-A0A377B8F9-F1
#
_entry.id   AF-A0A377B8F9-F1
#
_cell.length_a   1.000
_cell.length_b   1.000
_cell.length_c   1.000
_cell.angle_alpha   90.00
_cell.angle_beta   90.00
_cell.angle_gamma   90.00
#
_symmetry.space_group_name_H-M   'P 1'
#
loop_
_entity.id
_entity.type
_entity.pdbx_description
1 polymer ?
#
loop_
_entity_poly.entity_id
_entity_poly.type
_entity_poly.pdbx_seq_one_letter_code
_entity_poly.pdbx_strand_id
1 'polypeptide(L)'
;MPCNISRSIALITEQAYTLLFQPLLNHAHCVTPFDVRLRKHLALAEETLWQRCVDKFITALPDIPPVQQPMVALMLPERPEIAEEVARRLLEQKNVQTVEWLKLVVQESSLLKALESYCAYDLFNDYYHGCIWNVTVLQEQGIAGIARFAPYAYADLCGSILAEINHPQALMLLIRVSGKTKRCHERMTKACAAFPHTALAALAELLAQKEENSWRIMLMTILISQPALAEQVIPWLSTPAVAVLKSCLQQLTQPSNHASADLLPAILVSPPWLSKKKKSVMPVLDFNAITAGVMLHIDRDGRKRDSWQGIAGTHIK
;
A
#
# COMPACT_ATOMS: atom_id res chain seq x y z
N MET A 1 -16.50 7.23 -29.38
CA MET A 1 -15.37 6.37 -29.78
C MET A 1 -14.48 6.06 -28.58
N PRO A 2 -14.76 4.98 -27.79
CA PRO A 2 -13.88 4.55 -26.70
C PRO A 2 -13.25 3.15 -26.90
N CYS A 3 -13.50 2.45 -28.01
CA CYS A 3 -13.12 1.03 -28.18
C CYS A 3 -11.61 0.72 -28.26
N ASN A 4 -10.71 1.72 -28.37
CA ASN A 4 -9.29 1.46 -28.65
C ASN A 4 -8.37 1.37 -27.42
N ILE A 5 -8.76 1.89 -26.24
CA ILE A 5 -7.84 1.93 -25.10
C ILE A 5 -7.67 0.53 -24.50
N SER A 6 -8.75 -0.22 -24.30
CA SER A 6 -8.72 -1.60 -23.77
C SER A 6 -8.00 -2.57 -24.73
N ARG A 7 -8.25 -2.48 -26.04
CA ARG A 7 -7.60 -3.34 -27.06
C ARG A 7 -6.12 -3.01 -27.28
N SER A 8 -5.70 -1.75 -27.14
CA SER A 8 -4.27 -1.37 -27.19
C SER A 8 -3.49 -1.76 -25.94
N ILE A 9 -4.14 -1.83 -24.77
CA ILE A 9 -3.48 -2.27 -23.53
C ILE A 9 -3.18 -3.78 -23.55
N ALA A 10 -4.01 -4.57 -24.23
CA ALA A 10 -3.73 -5.98 -24.52
C ALA A 10 -2.52 -6.22 -25.45
N LEU A 11 -2.02 -5.18 -26.14
CA LEU A 11 -0.81 -5.22 -26.97
C LEU A 11 0.45 -4.80 -26.19
N ILE A 12 0.35 -3.85 -25.24
CA ILE A 12 1.50 -3.41 -24.42
C ILE A 12 1.98 -4.54 -23.49
N THR A 13 1.11 -5.50 -23.20
CA THR A 13 1.42 -6.69 -22.42
C THR A 13 2.22 -7.76 -23.17
N GLU A 14 2.53 -7.57 -24.46
CA GLU A 14 3.18 -8.57 -25.33
C GLU A 14 4.55 -9.07 -24.83
N GLN A 15 5.31 -8.25 -24.09
CA GLN A 15 6.60 -8.66 -23.49
C GLN A 15 6.46 -9.32 -22.11
N ALA A 16 5.40 -9.04 -21.36
CA ALA A 16 5.17 -9.62 -20.03
C ALA A 16 4.32 -10.92 -20.09
N TYR A 17 3.39 -11.02 -21.04
CA TYR A 17 2.45 -12.14 -21.18
C TYR A 17 3.13 -13.44 -21.60
N THR A 18 4.11 -13.38 -22.51
CA THR A 18 4.69 -14.59 -23.11
C THR A 18 5.59 -15.36 -22.13
N LEU A 19 6.17 -14.69 -21.14
CA LEU A 19 7.10 -15.29 -20.17
C LEU A 19 6.46 -15.63 -18.81
N LEU A 20 5.37 -14.97 -18.42
CA LEU A 20 4.75 -15.15 -17.10
C LEU A 20 3.49 -16.06 -17.11
N PHE A 21 2.83 -16.27 -18.26
CA PHE A 21 1.52 -16.97 -18.35
C PHE A 21 1.48 -18.45 -18.69
N GLN A 22 2.61 -19.11 -18.95
CA GLN A 22 2.61 -20.57 -19.09
C GLN A 22 2.39 -21.33 -17.77
N PRO A 23 2.95 -20.92 -16.62
CA PRO A 23 2.70 -21.59 -15.33
C PRO A 23 1.33 -21.26 -14.69
N LEU A 24 0.64 -20.22 -15.19
CA LEU A 24 -0.49 -19.50 -14.57
C LEU A 24 -1.81 -20.30 -14.43
N LEU A 25 -1.86 -21.54 -14.91
CA LEU A 25 -3.12 -22.16 -15.35
C LEU A 25 -3.42 -23.52 -14.71
N ASN A 26 -2.53 -24.03 -13.86
CA ASN A 26 -2.71 -25.33 -13.22
C ASN A 26 -3.42 -25.25 -11.85
N HIS A 27 -3.59 -24.06 -11.25
CA HIS A 27 -4.14 -23.91 -9.88
C HIS A 27 -5.48 -23.14 -9.82
N ALA A 28 -5.73 -22.21 -10.73
CA ALA A 28 -7.06 -21.63 -10.89
C ALA A 28 -7.89 -22.58 -11.77
N HIS A 29 -8.65 -23.50 -11.17
CA HIS A 29 -9.49 -24.49 -11.87
C HIS A 29 -10.52 -23.90 -12.88
N CYS A 30 -10.55 -22.58 -13.08
CA CYS A 30 -11.51 -21.85 -13.89
C CYS A 30 -10.91 -21.07 -15.08
N VAL A 31 -9.59 -20.80 -15.12
CA VAL A 31 -8.92 -20.15 -16.27
C VAL A 31 -8.02 -21.17 -16.94
N THR A 32 -8.22 -21.41 -18.23
CA THR A 32 -7.42 -22.36 -19.02
C THR A 32 -6.45 -21.64 -19.97
N PRO A 33 -5.37 -22.31 -20.45
CA PRO A 33 -4.50 -21.74 -21.47
C PRO A 33 -5.24 -21.36 -22.75
N PHE A 34 -6.37 -22.02 -23.01
CA PHE A 34 -7.24 -21.70 -24.13
C PHE A 34 -7.92 -20.35 -23.92
N ASP A 35 -8.45 -20.06 -22.73
CA ASP A 35 -9.13 -18.80 -22.42
C ASP A 35 -8.19 -17.61 -22.60
N VAL A 36 -6.93 -17.71 -22.15
CA VAL A 36 -5.93 -16.65 -22.34
C VAL A 36 -5.65 -16.40 -23.82
N ARG A 37 -5.47 -17.46 -24.62
CA ARG A 37 -5.27 -17.32 -26.07
C ARG A 37 -6.51 -16.73 -26.75
N LEU A 38 -7.69 -17.18 -26.35
CA LEU A 38 -8.94 -16.67 -26.89
C LEU A 38 -9.11 -15.18 -26.59
N ARG A 39 -8.81 -14.72 -25.36
CA ARG A 39 -8.84 -13.30 -24.99
C ARG A 39 -7.88 -12.49 -25.86
N LYS A 40 -6.67 -13.01 -26.10
CA LYS A 40 -5.71 -12.38 -27.02
C LYS A 40 -6.29 -12.25 -28.43
N HIS A 41 -6.89 -13.31 -28.97
CA HIS A 41 -7.51 -13.24 -30.31
C HIS A 41 -8.70 -12.28 -30.36
N LEU A 42 -9.52 -12.22 -29.31
CA LEU A 42 -10.62 -11.24 -29.22
C LEU A 42 -10.10 -9.81 -29.18
N ALA A 43 -9.05 -9.53 -28.42
CA ALA A 43 -8.46 -8.20 -28.33
C ALA A 43 -7.89 -7.71 -29.67
N LEU A 44 -7.40 -8.63 -30.51
CA LEU A 44 -6.86 -8.35 -31.84
C LEU A 44 -7.89 -8.42 -32.97
N ALA A 45 -9.13 -8.85 -32.68
CA ALA A 45 -10.16 -9.02 -33.69
C ALA A 45 -10.66 -7.69 -34.23
N GLU A 46 -10.98 -7.67 -35.54
CA GLU A 46 -11.72 -6.56 -36.15
C GLU A 46 -13.09 -6.39 -35.46
N GLU A 47 -13.59 -5.16 -35.38
CA GLU A 47 -14.83 -4.81 -34.68
C GLU A 47 -16.02 -5.72 -35.04
N THR A 48 -16.17 -6.02 -36.33
CA THR A 48 -17.27 -6.84 -36.84
C THR A 48 -17.17 -8.30 -36.39
N LEU A 49 -15.96 -8.86 -36.37
CA LEU A 49 -15.69 -10.21 -35.88
C LEU A 49 -15.80 -10.27 -34.36
N TRP A 50 -15.26 -9.27 -33.66
CA TRP A 50 -15.36 -9.15 -32.21
C TRP A 50 -16.83 -9.13 -31.77
N GLN A 51 -17.65 -8.27 -32.36
CA GLN A 51 -19.08 -8.17 -32.01
C GLN A 51 -19.80 -9.51 -32.21
N ARG A 52 -19.55 -10.22 -33.33
CA ARG A 52 -20.10 -11.56 -33.55
C ARG A 52 -19.67 -12.57 -32.49
N CYS A 53 -18.43 -12.49 -32.00
CA CYS A 53 -17.95 -13.34 -30.92
C CYS A 53 -18.63 -12.99 -29.58
N VAL A 54 -18.76 -11.70 -29.27
CA VAL A 54 -19.47 -11.22 -28.08
C VAL A 54 -20.92 -11.67 -28.09
N ASP A 55 -21.63 -11.53 -29.21
CA ASP A 55 -23.03 -11.95 -29.33
C ASP A 55 -23.19 -13.46 -29.08
N LYS A 56 -22.23 -14.28 -29.52
CA LYS A 56 -22.21 -15.72 -29.21
C LYS A 56 -22.03 -15.99 -27.72
N PHE A 57 -21.12 -15.27 -27.05
CA PHE A 57 -20.94 -15.40 -25.61
C PHE A 57 -22.18 -15.01 -24.84
N ILE A 58 -22.80 -13.87 -25.15
CA ILE A 58 -24.02 -13.40 -24.51
C ILE A 58 -25.16 -14.39 -24.72
N THR A 59 -25.32 -14.88 -25.95
CA THR A 59 -26.36 -15.86 -26.29
C THR A 59 -26.21 -17.17 -25.52
N ALA A 60 -24.97 -17.65 -25.36
CA ALA A 60 -24.69 -18.90 -24.63
C ALA A 60 -24.68 -18.72 -23.10
N LEU A 61 -24.51 -17.50 -22.59
CA LEU A 61 -24.29 -17.24 -21.16
C LEU A 61 -25.35 -17.82 -20.22
N PRO A 62 -26.66 -17.83 -20.54
CA PRO A 62 -27.68 -18.47 -19.69
C PRO A 62 -27.53 -19.98 -19.57
N ASP A 63 -27.00 -20.65 -20.61
CA ASP A 63 -26.84 -22.11 -20.67
C ASP A 63 -25.50 -22.57 -20.05
N ILE A 64 -24.56 -21.65 -19.85
CA ILE A 64 -23.26 -21.94 -19.23
C ILE A 64 -23.45 -22.18 -17.71
N PRO A 65 -22.84 -23.23 -17.12
CA PRO A 65 -22.92 -23.49 -15.70
C PRO A 65 -22.52 -22.26 -14.84
N PRO A 66 -23.24 -21.94 -13.75
CA PRO A 66 -22.97 -20.77 -12.90
C PRO A 66 -21.51 -20.58 -12.49
N VAL A 67 -20.81 -21.67 -12.20
CA VAL A 67 -19.40 -21.66 -11.80
C VAL A 67 -18.47 -21.11 -12.91
N GLN A 68 -18.84 -21.24 -14.18
CA GLN A 68 -18.05 -20.84 -15.34
C GLN A 68 -18.44 -19.45 -15.89
N GLN A 69 -19.62 -18.93 -15.54
CA GLN A 69 -20.11 -17.64 -16.04
C GLN A 69 -19.19 -16.45 -15.71
N PRO A 70 -18.55 -16.37 -14.53
CA PRO A 70 -17.58 -15.29 -14.25
C PRO A 70 -16.47 -15.23 -15.29
N MET A 71 -16.03 -16.38 -15.82
CA MET A 71 -14.96 -16.40 -16.81
C MET A 71 -15.38 -15.70 -18.10
N VAL A 72 -16.62 -15.89 -18.55
CA VAL A 72 -17.15 -15.21 -19.73
C VAL A 72 -17.15 -13.69 -19.54
N ALA A 73 -17.52 -13.22 -18.34
CA ALA A 73 -17.45 -11.80 -18.00
C ALA A 73 -16.00 -11.27 -18.02
N LEU A 74 -15.04 -12.06 -17.55
CA LEU A 74 -13.62 -11.69 -17.63
C LEU A 74 -13.15 -11.54 -19.08
N MET A 75 -13.65 -12.34 -20.01
CA MET A 75 -13.27 -12.29 -21.42
C MET A 75 -13.71 -11.01 -22.14
N LEU A 76 -14.63 -10.25 -21.54
CA LEU A 76 -15.31 -9.10 -22.14
C LEU A 76 -15.20 -7.85 -21.25
N PRO A 77 -13.98 -7.37 -20.93
CA PRO A 77 -13.80 -6.18 -20.08
C PRO A 77 -14.44 -4.91 -20.68
N GLU A 78 -14.62 -4.86 -22.02
CA GLU A 78 -15.29 -3.75 -22.71
C GLU A 78 -16.81 -3.72 -22.50
N ARG A 79 -17.39 -4.77 -21.90
CA ARG A 79 -18.83 -4.93 -21.67
C ARG A 79 -19.11 -5.15 -20.17
N PRO A 80 -18.80 -4.17 -19.29
CA PRO A 80 -18.98 -4.30 -17.85
C PRO A 80 -20.43 -4.61 -17.46
N GLU A 81 -21.42 -4.21 -18.28
CA GLU A 81 -22.83 -4.51 -18.08
C GLU A 81 -23.11 -6.03 -17.99
N ILE A 82 -22.34 -6.84 -18.72
CA ILE A 82 -22.45 -8.31 -18.68
C ILE A 82 -21.91 -8.83 -17.35
N ALA A 83 -20.77 -8.32 -16.90
CA ALA A 83 -20.17 -8.71 -15.64
C ALA A 83 -21.07 -8.38 -14.44
N GLU A 84 -21.73 -7.22 -14.48
CA GLU A 84 -22.66 -6.79 -13.45
C GLU A 84 -23.93 -7.64 -13.42
N GLU A 85 -24.47 -8.01 -14.59
CA GLU A 85 -25.62 -8.91 -14.67
C GLU A 85 -25.29 -10.31 -14.15
N VAL A 86 -24.12 -10.84 -14.52
CA VAL A 86 -23.61 -12.10 -13.97
C VAL A 86 -23.44 -11.99 -12.45
N ALA A 87 -22.90 -10.87 -11.95
CA ALA A 87 -22.73 -10.65 -10.52
C ALA A 87 -24.07 -10.65 -9.77
N ARG A 88 -25.08 -9.90 -10.23
CA ARG A 88 -26.41 -9.86 -9.60
C ARG A 88 -27.01 -11.26 -9.51
N ARG A 89 -27.04 -11.98 -10.62
CA ARG A 89 -27.60 -13.33 -10.69
C ARG A 89 -26.86 -14.32 -9.78
N LEU A 90 -25.53 -14.27 -9.74
CA LEU A 90 -24.75 -15.24 -8.99
C LEU A 90 -24.64 -14.90 -7.49
N LEU A 91 -24.73 -13.63 -7.11
CA LEU A 91 -24.76 -13.23 -5.69
C LEU A 91 -26.03 -13.72 -4.97
N GLU A 92 -27.12 -13.91 -5.71
CA GLU A 92 -28.35 -14.53 -5.18
C GLU A 92 -28.21 -16.05 -4.96
N GLN A 93 -27.23 -16.68 -5.61
CA GLN A 93 -26.98 -18.12 -5.50
C GLN A 93 -26.00 -18.41 -4.35
N LYS A 94 -26.35 -19.36 -3.48
CA LYS A 94 -25.43 -19.81 -2.43
C LYS A 94 -24.32 -20.70 -3.04
N ASN A 95 -23.08 -20.50 -2.57
CA ASN A 95 -21.89 -21.34 -2.82
C ASN A 95 -21.17 -21.23 -4.18
N VAL A 96 -21.37 -20.16 -4.97
CA VAL A 96 -20.57 -19.96 -6.20
C VAL A 96 -19.29 -19.18 -5.88
N GLN A 97 -18.22 -19.88 -5.50
CA GLN A 97 -16.97 -19.21 -5.10
C GLN A 97 -16.28 -18.46 -6.25
N THR A 98 -16.48 -18.89 -7.50
CA THR A 98 -15.89 -18.23 -8.68
C THR A 98 -16.43 -16.82 -8.92
N VAL A 99 -17.47 -16.41 -8.20
CA VAL A 99 -17.96 -15.03 -8.17
C VAL A 99 -16.87 -14.03 -7.73
N GLU A 100 -15.88 -14.45 -6.94
CA GLU A 100 -14.76 -13.58 -6.56
C GLU A 100 -14.01 -13.00 -7.78
N TRP A 101 -13.94 -13.73 -8.89
CA TRP A 101 -13.27 -13.26 -10.12
C TRP A 101 -13.91 -11.99 -10.71
N LEU A 102 -15.20 -11.78 -10.46
CA LEU A 102 -15.93 -10.59 -10.92
C LEU A 102 -15.37 -9.30 -10.30
N LYS A 103 -14.59 -9.38 -9.21
CA LYS A 103 -13.82 -8.25 -8.65
C LYS A 103 -12.82 -7.64 -9.65
N LEU A 104 -12.47 -8.31 -10.74
CA LEU A 104 -11.60 -7.74 -11.78
C LEU A 104 -12.35 -6.86 -12.79
N VAL A 105 -13.66 -7.07 -12.99
CA VAL A 105 -14.39 -6.49 -14.13
C VAL A 105 -15.63 -5.68 -13.75
N VAL A 106 -16.32 -6.02 -12.66
CA VAL A 106 -17.52 -5.30 -12.19
C VAL A 106 -17.16 -3.89 -11.81
N GLN A 107 -17.86 -2.85 -12.31
CA GLN A 107 -17.56 -1.45 -12.00
C GLN A 107 -18.53 -0.85 -10.98
N GLU A 108 -19.76 -1.37 -10.89
CA GLU A 108 -20.76 -0.92 -9.93
C GLU A 108 -20.30 -1.05 -8.46
N SER A 109 -20.24 0.08 -7.73
CA SER A 109 -19.74 0.14 -6.35
C SER A 109 -20.53 -0.71 -5.34
N SER A 110 -21.84 -0.82 -5.53
CA SER A 110 -22.75 -1.64 -4.71
C SER A 110 -22.40 -3.13 -4.82
N LEU A 111 -22.22 -3.61 -6.06
CA LEU A 111 -21.83 -4.99 -6.37
C LEU A 111 -20.41 -5.28 -5.89
N LEU A 112 -19.47 -4.36 -6.08
CA LEU A 112 -18.11 -4.52 -5.55
C LEU A 112 -18.12 -4.71 -4.03
N LYS A 113 -18.92 -3.91 -3.31
CA LYS A 113 -19.08 -4.06 -1.86
C LYS A 113 -19.67 -5.42 -1.46
N ALA A 114 -20.63 -5.94 -2.23
CA ALA A 114 -21.16 -7.29 -2.00
C ALA A 114 -20.09 -8.37 -2.23
N LEU A 115 -19.27 -8.20 -3.28
CA LEU A 115 -18.18 -9.09 -3.64
C LEU A 115 -17.03 -9.09 -2.63
N GLU A 116 -16.82 -8.02 -1.85
CA GLU A 116 -15.74 -7.94 -0.85
C GLU A 116 -15.70 -9.14 0.08
N SER A 117 -16.88 -9.66 0.47
CA SER A 117 -17.04 -10.82 1.35
C SER A 117 -16.49 -12.14 0.80
N TYR A 118 -16.34 -12.25 -0.53
CA TYR A 118 -15.84 -13.46 -1.19
C TYR A 118 -14.31 -13.44 -1.23
N CYS A 119 -13.66 -14.37 -0.54
CA CYS A 119 -12.20 -14.42 -0.44
C CYS A 119 -11.62 -15.84 -0.59
N ALA A 120 -12.35 -16.74 -1.26
CA ALA A 120 -11.95 -18.13 -1.45
C ALA A 120 -10.60 -18.26 -2.19
N TYR A 121 -10.28 -17.33 -3.07
CA TYR A 121 -9.06 -17.30 -3.86
C TYR A 121 -8.05 -16.23 -3.42
N ASP A 122 -8.43 -15.36 -2.47
CA ASP A 122 -7.64 -14.21 -2.01
C ASP A 122 -7.04 -13.41 -3.19
N LEU A 123 -7.87 -13.10 -4.19
CA LEU A 123 -7.41 -12.83 -5.57
C LEU A 123 -6.25 -11.83 -5.68
N PHE A 124 -6.31 -10.69 -4.99
CA PHE A 124 -5.28 -9.65 -5.07
C PHE A 124 -4.06 -9.89 -4.18
N ASN A 125 -4.10 -10.92 -3.33
CA ASN A 125 -3.02 -11.31 -2.44
C ASN A 125 -2.57 -12.77 -2.62
N ASP A 126 -3.09 -13.47 -3.63
CA ASP A 126 -2.60 -14.78 -4.03
C ASP A 126 -1.09 -14.75 -4.29
N TYR A 127 -0.36 -15.66 -3.65
CA TYR A 127 1.10 -15.67 -3.64
C TYR A 127 1.69 -15.81 -5.05
N TYR A 128 1.03 -16.60 -5.90
CA TYR A 128 1.54 -16.91 -7.22
C TYR A 128 1.14 -15.87 -8.26
N HIS A 129 -0.09 -15.34 -8.18
CA HIS A 129 -0.69 -14.60 -9.28
C HIS A 129 -1.28 -13.25 -8.89
N GLY A 130 -1.34 -12.90 -7.61
CA GLY A 130 -1.97 -11.66 -7.16
C GLY A 130 -1.34 -10.42 -7.79
N CYS A 131 -0.02 -10.39 -8.00
CA CYS A 131 0.66 -9.30 -8.71
C CYS A 131 0.05 -9.03 -10.08
N ILE A 132 -0.24 -10.09 -10.84
CA ILE A 132 -0.77 -9.98 -12.18
C ILE A 132 -2.19 -9.45 -12.14
N TRP A 133 -3.02 -9.91 -11.22
CA TRP A 133 -4.39 -9.42 -11.07
C TRP A 133 -4.45 -7.96 -10.64
N ASN A 134 -3.56 -7.54 -9.73
CA ASN A 134 -3.40 -6.13 -9.36
C ASN A 134 -3.00 -5.28 -10.57
N VAL A 135 -1.99 -5.72 -11.34
CA VAL A 135 -1.52 -5.00 -12.53
C VAL A 135 -2.60 -4.93 -13.61
N THR A 136 -3.33 -6.02 -13.87
CA THR A 136 -4.43 -6.06 -14.84
C THR A 136 -5.51 -5.04 -14.50
N VAL A 137 -5.95 -4.98 -13.23
CA VAL A 137 -6.96 -3.99 -12.79
C VAL A 137 -6.46 -2.56 -12.99
N LEU A 138 -5.20 -2.29 -12.64
CA LEU A 138 -4.61 -0.96 -12.82
C LEU A 138 -4.44 -0.60 -14.29
N GLN A 139 -4.13 -1.56 -15.15
CA GLN A 139 -4.00 -1.34 -16.58
C GLN A 139 -5.37 -1.08 -17.23
N GLU A 140 -6.37 -1.92 -16.95
CA GLU A 140 -7.69 -1.83 -17.60
C GLU A 140 -8.54 -0.66 -17.07
N GLN A 141 -8.42 -0.32 -15.79
CA GLN A 141 -9.30 0.65 -15.13
C GLN A 141 -8.57 1.89 -14.61
N GLY A 142 -7.23 1.91 -14.68
CA GLY A 142 -6.43 3.00 -14.14
C GLY A 142 -6.69 3.23 -12.65
N ILE A 143 -6.87 4.50 -12.30
CA ILE A 143 -7.04 4.98 -10.93
C ILE A 143 -8.35 4.47 -10.31
N ALA A 144 -9.39 4.23 -11.12
CA ALA A 144 -10.68 3.72 -10.63
C ALA A 144 -10.54 2.33 -9.98
N GLY A 145 -9.53 1.54 -10.39
CA GLY A 145 -9.24 0.23 -9.82
C GLY A 145 -8.69 0.26 -8.39
N ILE A 146 -8.09 1.37 -7.94
CA ILE A 146 -7.39 1.45 -6.64
C ILE A 146 -8.33 1.12 -5.47
N ALA A 147 -9.61 1.51 -5.53
CA ALA A 147 -10.57 1.27 -4.44
C ALA A 147 -10.69 -0.22 -4.09
N ARG A 148 -10.56 -1.10 -5.08
CA ARG A 148 -10.71 -2.56 -4.94
C ARG A 148 -9.65 -3.20 -4.07
N PHE A 149 -8.51 -2.52 -3.91
CA PHE A 149 -7.39 -2.97 -3.12
C PHE A 149 -7.56 -2.70 -1.62
N ALA A 150 -8.60 -1.97 -1.21
CA ALA A 150 -8.82 -1.62 0.19
C ALA A 150 -8.80 -2.84 1.15
N PRO A 151 -9.43 -3.99 0.85
CA PRO A 151 -9.38 -5.16 1.71
C PRO A 151 -7.97 -5.77 1.82
N TYR A 152 -7.14 -5.60 0.78
CA TYR A 152 -5.85 -6.27 0.59
C TYR A 152 -4.65 -5.37 0.89
N ALA A 153 -4.85 -4.07 1.12
CA ALA A 153 -3.79 -3.08 1.29
C ALA A 153 -2.81 -3.40 2.44
N TYR A 154 -3.24 -4.19 3.43
CA TYR A 154 -2.38 -4.62 4.53
C TYR A 154 -1.35 -5.67 4.09
N ALA A 155 -1.64 -6.42 3.04
CA ALA A 155 -0.83 -7.53 2.60
C ALA A 155 0.38 -7.05 1.80
N ASP A 156 1.41 -7.86 1.73
CA ASP A 156 2.70 -7.43 1.18
C ASP A 156 2.65 -7.18 -0.33
N LEU A 157 1.90 -8.01 -1.06
CA LEU A 157 1.80 -7.94 -2.52
C LEU A 157 1.07 -6.68 -2.97
N CYS A 158 -0.20 -6.56 -2.58
CA CYS A 158 -1.07 -5.45 -2.92
C CYS A 158 -0.58 -4.14 -2.30
N GLY A 159 -0.13 -4.18 -1.05
CA GLY A 159 0.44 -3.01 -0.39
C GLY A 159 1.66 -2.46 -1.11
N SER A 160 2.60 -3.31 -1.55
CA SER A 160 3.80 -2.84 -2.25
C SER A 160 3.46 -2.15 -3.57
N ILE A 161 2.48 -2.66 -4.32
CA ILE A 161 1.98 -2.00 -5.53
C ILE A 161 1.38 -0.63 -5.21
N LEU A 162 0.55 -0.54 -4.16
CA LEU A 162 -0.02 0.74 -3.72
C LEU A 162 1.05 1.77 -3.34
N ALA A 163 2.20 1.33 -2.82
CA ALA A 163 3.30 2.22 -2.42
C ALA A 163 4.01 2.89 -3.60
N GLU A 164 3.93 2.29 -4.79
CA GLU A 164 4.51 2.82 -6.04
C GLU A 164 3.56 3.75 -6.78
N ILE A 165 2.29 3.84 -6.36
CA ILE A 165 1.28 4.66 -7.03
C ILE A 165 1.26 6.06 -6.43
N ASN A 166 1.65 7.05 -7.23
CA ASN A 166 1.56 8.47 -6.89
C ASN A 166 0.12 9.01 -7.01
N HIS A 167 -0.81 8.50 -6.20
CA HIS A 167 -2.20 8.95 -6.17
C HIS A 167 -2.77 9.01 -4.74
N PRO A 168 -3.55 10.05 -4.34
CA PRO A 168 -4.01 10.22 -2.96
C PRO A 168 -4.76 9.01 -2.44
N GLN A 169 -5.62 8.42 -3.28
CA GLN A 169 -6.40 7.24 -2.91
C GLN A 169 -5.52 6.04 -2.52
N ALA A 170 -4.36 5.82 -3.17
CA ALA A 170 -3.47 4.72 -2.82
C ALA A 170 -2.83 4.93 -1.45
N LEU A 171 -2.34 6.16 -1.20
CA LEU A 171 -1.79 6.56 0.09
C LEU A 171 -2.84 6.52 1.20
N MET A 172 -4.09 6.90 0.93
CA MET A 172 -5.19 6.77 1.89
C MET A 172 -5.38 5.32 2.35
N LEU A 173 -5.31 4.35 1.42
CA LEU A 173 -5.39 2.93 1.77
C LEU A 173 -4.22 2.48 2.64
N LEU A 174 -3.00 2.90 2.32
CA LEU A 174 -1.81 2.60 3.13
C LEU A 174 -1.86 3.22 4.53
N ILE A 175 -2.29 4.47 4.63
CA ILE A 175 -2.45 5.18 5.91
C ILE A 175 -3.47 4.46 6.79
N ARG A 176 -4.61 4.03 6.23
CA ARG A 176 -5.65 3.29 6.96
C ARG A 176 -5.17 1.96 7.54
N VAL A 177 -4.25 1.27 6.88
CA VAL A 177 -3.71 -0.03 7.34
C VAL A 177 -2.37 0.07 8.07
N SER A 178 -1.80 1.27 8.21
CA SER A 178 -0.48 1.52 8.78
C SER A 178 -0.30 0.96 10.20
N GLY A 179 -1.36 0.95 11.01
CA GLY A 179 -1.33 0.43 12.38
C GLY A 179 -1.41 -1.10 12.49
N LYS A 180 -1.64 -1.85 11.39
CA LYS A 180 -1.83 -3.31 11.47
C LYS A 180 -0.54 -4.07 11.73
N THR A 181 0.55 -3.70 11.07
CA THR A 181 1.86 -4.37 11.21
C THR A 181 3.00 -3.37 11.06
N LYS A 182 4.19 -3.74 11.55
CA LYS A 182 5.41 -2.95 11.34
C LYS A 182 5.70 -2.73 9.84
N ARG A 183 5.48 -3.76 9.01
CA ARG A 183 5.67 -3.67 7.54
C ARG A 183 4.71 -2.68 6.91
N CYS A 184 3.44 -2.64 7.34
CA CYS A 184 2.46 -1.65 6.87
C CYS A 184 2.91 -0.22 7.20
N HIS A 185 3.38 0.00 8.43
CA HIS A 185 3.88 1.31 8.85
C HIS A 185 5.11 1.73 8.04
N GLU A 186 6.12 0.86 7.91
CA GLU A 186 7.32 1.12 7.11
C GLU A 186 6.98 1.45 5.66
N ARG A 187 6.06 0.70 5.07
CA ARG A 187 5.59 0.91 3.69
C ARG A 187 4.91 2.26 3.52
N MET A 188 3.97 2.59 4.40
CA MET A 188 3.30 3.89 4.40
C MET A 188 4.32 5.03 4.54
N THR A 189 5.25 4.93 5.50
CA THR A 189 6.27 5.97 5.71
C THR A 189 7.15 6.16 4.47
N LYS A 190 7.58 5.07 3.82
CA LYS A 190 8.34 5.13 2.55
C LYS A 190 7.54 5.80 1.43
N ALA A 191 6.28 5.42 1.25
CA ALA A 191 5.41 6.00 0.23
C ALA A 191 5.14 7.50 0.47
N CYS A 192 4.90 7.90 1.73
CA CYS A 192 4.72 9.31 2.10
C CYS A 192 5.99 10.15 1.84
N ALA A 193 7.17 9.57 2.11
CA ALA A 193 8.44 10.24 1.84
C ALA A 193 8.73 10.37 0.34
N ALA A 194 8.35 9.37 -0.48
CA ALA A 194 8.49 9.42 -1.92
C ALA A 194 7.54 10.45 -2.57
N PHE A 195 6.31 10.57 -2.06
CA PHE A 195 5.25 11.40 -2.64
C PHE A 195 4.64 12.38 -1.62
N PRO A 196 5.35 13.44 -1.18
CA PRO A 196 4.90 14.31 -0.11
C PRO A 196 3.65 15.13 -0.45
N HIS A 197 3.48 15.57 -1.70
CA HIS A 197 2.28 16.27 -2.17
C HIS A 197 1.02 15.40 -2.02
N THR A 198 1.14 14.16 -2.47
CA THR A 198 0.07 13.16 -2.47
C THR A 198 -0.24 12.68 -1.07
N ALA A 199 0.78 12.56 -0.21
CA ALA A 199 0.62 12.25 1.21
C ALA A 199 -0.14 13.36 1.94
N LEU A 200 0.22 14.63 1.68
CA LEU A 200 -0.49 15.78 2.23
C LEU A 200 -1.96 15.77 1.81
N ALA A 201 -2.23 15.50 0.53
CA ALA A 201 -3.59 15.41 0.02
C ALA A 201 -4.40 14.29 0.68
N ALA A 202 -3.82 13.09 0.74
CA ALA A 202 -4.44 11.92 1.34
C ALA A 202 -4.77 12.13 2.83
N LEU A 203 -3.86 12.73 3.59
CA LEU A 203 -4.06 13.02 5.01
C LEU A 203 -5.15 14.08 5.23
N ALA A 204 -5.18 15.13 4.40
CA ALA A 204 -6.21 16.17 4.50
C ALA A 204 -7.61 15.60 4.20
N GLU A 205 -7.74 14.75 3.17
CA GLU A 205 -9.01 14.08 2.84
C GLU A 205 -9.43 13.07 3.92
N LEU A 206 -8.49 12.34 4.51
CA LEU A 206 -8.80 11.42 5.61
C LEU A 206 -9.25 12.17 6.87
N LEU A 207 -8.58 13.25 7.24
CA LEU A 207 -8.95 14.08 8.40
C LEU A 207 -10.30 14.77 8.22
N ALA A 208 -10.64 15.16 6.99
CA ALA A 208 -11.96 15.67 6.65
C ALA A 208 -13.08 14.62 6.88
N GLN A 209 -12.77 13.33 6.75
CA GLN A 209 -13.71 12.23 6.99
C GLN A 209 -13.77 11.84 8.47
N LYS A 210 -12.60 11.76 9.12
CA LYS A 210 -12.45 11.31 10.51
C LYS A 210 -11.20 11.94 11.13
N GLU A 211 -11.40 12.64 12.24
CA GLU A 211 -10.27 13.19 13.00
C GLU A 211 -9.51 12.07 13.72
N GLU A 212 -8.21 11.92 13.40
CA GLU A 212 -7.29 11.02 14.09
C GLU A 212 -5.99 11.75 14.43
N ASN A 213 -5.59 11.68 15.70
CA ASN A 213 -4.40 12.38 16.20
C ASN A 213 -3.11 11.96 15.46
N SER A 214 -2.97 10.67 15.13
CA SER A 214 -1.82 10.15 14.39
C SER A 214 -1.69 10.75 13.00
N TRP A 215 -2.80 10.85 12.26
CA TRP A 215 -2.85 11.45 10.93
C TRP A 215 -2.59 12.95 11.00
N ARG A 216 -3.14 13.63 12.01
CA ARG A 216 -2.91 15.07 12.23
C ARG A 216 -1.43 15.35 12.52
N ILE A 217 -0.79 14.56 13.37
CA ILE A 217 0.65 14.67 13.64
C ILE A 217 1.45 14.52 12.35
N MET A 218 1.14 13.50 11.53
CA MET A 218 1.83 13.25 10.26
C MET A 218 1.66 14.40 9.26
N LEU A 219 0.43 14.92 9.13
CA LEU A 219 0.14 16.07 8.28
C LEU A 219 0.91 17.31 8.75
N MET A 220 0.93 17.58 10.06
CA MET A 220 1.69 18.68 10.64
C MET A 220 3.20 18.51 10.42
N THR A 221 3.74 17.29 10.55
CA THR A 221 5.16 17.03 10.25
C THR A 221 5.52 17.39 8.81
N ILE A 222 4.67 17.04 7.84
CA ILE A 222 4.89 17.38 6.42
C ILE A 222 4.80 18.90 6.23
N LEU A 223 3.78 19.56 6.80
CA LEU A 223 3.61 21.02 6.69
C LEU A 223 4.76 21.81 7.32
N ILE A 224 5.25 21.40 8.49
CA ILE A 224 6.39 22.04 9.15
C ILE A 224 7.65 21.89 8.30
N SER A 225 7.85 20.72 7.69
CA SER A 225 9.03 20.45 6.88
C SER A 225 8.98 21.18 5.52
N GLN A 226 7.80 21.29 4.91
CA GLN A 226 7.60 21.81 3.57
C GLN A 226 6.27 22.58 3.43
N PRO A 227 6.16 23.80 3.99
CA PRO A 227 4.90 24.55 4.04
C PRO A 227 4.38 24.96 2.65
N ALA A 228 5.28 25.19 1.69
CA ALA A 228 4.94 25.59 0.31
C ALA A 228 4.12 24.52 -0.46
N LEU A 229 4.14 23.26 -0.03
CA LEU A 229 3.35 22.18 -0.65
C LEU A 229 1.85 22.41 -0.49
N ALA A 230 1.43 23.06 0.59
CA ALA A 230 0.03 23.22 0.91
C ALA A 230 -0.72 23.98 -0.19
N GLU A 231 -0.13 25.07 -0.70
CA GLU A 231 -0.74 25.87 -1.76
C GLU A 231 -0.90 25.11 -3.07
N GLN A 232 0.05 24.21 -3.38
CA GLN A 232 0.04 23.42 -4.61
C GLN A 232 -1.05 22.34 -4.60
N VAL A 233 -1.38 21.82 -3.42
CA VAL A 233 -2.36 20.73 -3.26
C VAL A 233 -3.79 21.24 -3.14
N ILE A 234 -4.01 22.47 -2.64
CA ILE A 234 -5.35 23.07 -2.45
C ILE A 234 -6.31 22.90 -3.64
N PRO A 235 -5.91 23.13 -4.92
CA PRO A 235 -6.87 23.07 -6.02
C PRO A 235 -7.40 21.66 -6.30
N TRP A 236 -6.78 20.63 -5.71
CA TRP A 236 -7.02 19.22 -5.99
C TRP A 236 -7.79 18.55 -4.83
N LEU A 237 -8.13 19.33 -3.80
CA LEU A 237 -8.79 18.87 -2.59
C LEU A 237 -10.28 19.19 -2.57
N SER A 238 -11.00 18.37 -1.82
CA SER A 238 -12.37 18.66 -1.42
C SER A 238 -12.44 19.90 -0.50
N THR A 239 -13.56 20.62 -0.55
CA THR A 239 -13.84 21.77 0.33
C THR A 239 -13.55 21.48 1.83
N PRO A 240 -13.98 20.35 2.42
CA PRO A 240 -13.67 20.07 3.82
C PRO A 240 -12.19 19.79 4.05
N ALA A 241 -11.49 19.11 3.13
CA ALA A 241 -10.04 18.89 3.24
C ALA A 241 -9.24 20.20 3.17
N VAL A 242 -9.68 21.16 2.33
CA VAL A 242 -9.10 22.51 2.29
C VAL A 242 -9.28 23.23 3.63
N ALA A 243 -10.44 23.08 4.29
CA ALA A 243 -10.68 23.69 5.60
C ALA A 243 -9.74 23.12 6.67
N VAL A 244 -9.53 21.80 6.67
CA VAL A 244 -8.55 21.14 7.56
C VAL A 244 -7.15 21.68 7.32
N LEU A 245 -6.71 21.73 6.05
CA LEU A 245 -5.37 22.20 5.69
C LEU A 245 -5.14 23.66 6.12
N LYS A 246 -6.12 24.54 5.87
CA LYS A 246 -6.07 25.96 6.29
C LYS A 246 -6.03 26.10 7.81
N SER A 247 -6.80 25.29 8.54
CA SER A 247 -6.75 25.28 10.01
C SER A 247 -5.36 24.90 10.53
N CYS A 248 -4.73 23.88 9.93
CA CYS A 248 -3.35 23.48 10.26
C CYS A 248 -2.32 24.58 9.94
N LEU A 249 -2.43 25.25 8.78
CA LEU A 249 -1.56 26.37 8.44
C LEU A 249 -1.73 27.57 9.38
N GLN A 250 -2.96 27.87 9.79
CA GLN A 250 -3.22 28.91 10.79
C GLN A 250 -2.58 28.57 12.13
N GLN A 251 -2.64 27.32 12.58
CA GLN A 251 -1.96 26.86 13.80
C GLN A 251 -0.44 27.06 13.74
N LEU A 252 0.18 26.94 12.55
CA LEU A 252 1.61 27.20 12.35
C LEU A 252 1.98 28.69 12.34
N THR A 253 1.04 29.54 11.92
CA THR A 253 1.26 30.99 11.78
C THR A 253 0.86 31.75 13.04
N GLN A 254 0.14 31.12 13.96
CA GLN A 254 -0.22 31.73 15.23
C GLN A 254 1.04 32.11 16.00
N PRO A 255 1.17 33.36 16.48
CA PRO A 255 2.28 33.77 17.33
C PRO A 255 2.20 32.98 18.63
N SER A 256 2.98 31.92 18.72
CA SER A 256 3.24 31.19 19.95
C SER A 256 4.14 32.03 20.84
N ASN A 257 3.83 32.03 22.13
CA ASN A 257 4.58 32.77 23.16
C ASN A 257 5.92 32.04 23.42
N HIS A 258 6.83 32.08 22.46
CA HIS A 258 8.18 31.57 22.61
C HIS A 258 9.02 32.61 23.33
N ALA A 259 9.81 32.17 24.32
CA ALA A 259 10.79 33.03 24.95
C ALA A 259 11.81 33.48 23.89
N SER A 260 11.94 34.78 23.67
CA SER A 260 13.00 35.35 22.84
C SER A 260 14.37 35.03 23.46
N ALA A 261 15.43 35.13 22.66
CA ALA A 261 16.80 34.94 23.17
C ALA A 261 17.10 35.83 24.40
N ASP A 262 16.46 37.00 24.48
CA ASP A 262 16.60 37.93 25.61
C ASP A 262 15.88 37.47 26.89
N LEU A 263 14.88 36.59 26.76
CA LEU A 263 14.13 36.00 27.87
C LEU A 263 14.71 34.63 28.30
N LEU A 264 15.68 34.10 27.57
CA LEU A 264 16.32 32.82 27.85
C LEU A 264 17.58 33.04 28.72
N PRO A 265 17.83 32.17 29.72
CA PRO A 265 19.09 32.18 30.46
C PRO A 265 20.30 32.07 29.53
N ALA A 266 21.39 32.76 29.86
CA ALA A 266 22.60 32.82 29.03
C ALA A 266 23.17 31.43 28.65
N ILE A 267 22.94 30.41 29.49
CA ILE A 267 23.37 29.03 29.24
C ILE A 267 22.60 28.35 28.09
N LEU A 268 21.39 28.78 27.78
CA LEU A 268 20.59 28.28 26.66
C LEU A 268 20.84 29.08 25.38
N VAL A 269 21.14 30.37 25.52
CA VAL A 269 21.49 31.27 24.40
C VAL A 269 22.92 31.01 23.89
N SER A 270 23.85 30.71 24.80
CA SER A 270 25.25 30.39 24.51
C SER A 270 25.67 29.14 25.28
N PRO A 271 25.22 27.95 24.86
CA PRO A 271 25.51 26.73 25.58
C PRO A 271 27.00 26.38 25.56
N PRO A 272 27.62 26.17 26.74
CA PRO A 272 29.05 25.95 26.86
C PRO A 272 29.52 24.64 26.18
N TRP A 273 28.61 23.71 25.88
CA TRP A 273 28.91 22.47 25.15
C TRP A 273 28.96 22.62 23.62
N LEU A 274 28.48 23.74 23.05
CA LEU A 274 28.66 24.05 21.61
C LEU A 274 29.96 24.84 21.34
N SER A 275 30.53 25.48 22.38
CA SER A 275 31.85 26.09 22.27
C SER A 275 32.91 25.01 22.02
N LYS A 276 33.62 25.11 20.88
CA LYS A 276 34.80 24.28 20.59
C LYS A 276 35.79 24.40 21.75
N LYS A 277 35.96 23.33 22.53
CA LYS A 277 37.00 23.28 23.57
C LYS A 277 38.35 23.55 22.92
N LYS A 278 39.07 24.59 23.35
CA LYS A 278 40.52 24.66 23.13
C LYS A 278 41.12 23.38 23.73
N LYS A 279 41.97 22.68 22.98
CA LYS A 279 42.74 21.54 23.48
C LYS A 279 43.53 21.99 24.71
N SER A 280 43.01 21.78 25.90
CA SER A 280 43.82 21.74 27.11
C SER A 280 44.52 20.40 27.12
N VAL A 281 45.84 20.40 27.21
CA VAL A 281 46.61 19.21 27.57
C VAL A 281 46.03 18.69 28.88
N MET A 282 45.40 17.51 28.85
CA MET A 282 44.92 16.87 30.07
C MET A 282 46.13 16.51 30.92
N PRO A 283 46.16 16.82 32.24
CA PRO A 283 47.05 16.12 33.13
C PRO A 283 46.58 14.66 33.16
N VAL A 284 47.51 13.75 32.89
CA VAL A 284 47.28 12.30 33.06
C VAL A 284 46.98 12.08 34.54
N LEU A 285 45.76 11.62 34.84
CA LEU A 285 45.43 11.10 36.16
C LEU A 285 45.97 9.67 36.23
N ASP A 286 47.06 9.51 36.96
CA ASP A 286 47.66 8.20 37.24
C ASP A 286 46.84 7.52 38.33
N PHE A 287 45.94 6.63 37.93
CA PHE A 287 45.18 5.81 38.86
C PHE A 287 46.01 4.56 39.16
N ASN A 288 46.64 4.53 40.34
CA ASN A 288 47.18 3.30 40.89
C ASN A 288 46.05 2.28 40.98
N ALA A 289 46.21 1.16 40.27
CA ALA A 289 45.26 0.07 40.30
C ALA A 289 45.12 -0.44 41.75
N ILE A 290 43.94 -0.28 42.33
CA ILE A 290 43.60 -0.93 43.60
C ILE A 290 43.39 -2.40 43.25
N THR A 291 44.25 -3.27 43.80
CA THR A 291 44.09 -4.72 43.69
C THR A 291 42.74 -5.09 44.32
N ALA A 292 41.76 -5.42 43.48
CA ALA A 292 40.48 -5.93 43.95
C ALA A 292 40.72 -7.28 44.63
N GLY A 293 40.63 -7.31 45.96
CA GLY A 293 40.48 -8.56 46.71
C GLY A 293 39.24 -9.30 46.21
N VAL A 294 39.38 -10.61 46.02
CA VAL A 294 38.30 -11.49 45.56
C VAL A 294 37.09 -11.34 46.49
N MET A 295 36.06 -10.64 46.02
CA MET A 295 34.77 -10.60 46.67
C MET A 295 34.07 -11.92 46.39
N LEU A 296 33.98 -12.79 47.40
CA LEU A 296 33.18 -14.00 47.33
C LEU A 296 31.70 -13.61 47.20
N HIS A 297 31.12 -13.90 46.04
CA HIS A 297 29.68 -13.80 45.83
C HIS A 297 29.01 -14.91 46.64
N ILE A 298 28.33 -14.56 47.72
CA ILE A 298 27.39 -15.46 48.41
C ILE A 298 26.01 -15.17 47.83
N ASP A 299 25.46 -16.12 47.08
CA ASP A 299 24.08 -16.06 46.59
C ASP A 299 23.13 -16.71 47.62
N ARG A 300 21.85 -16.33 47.58
CA ARG A 300 20.87 -16.50 48.67
C ARG A 300 20.36 -17.93 48.90
N ASP A 301 20.85 -18.90 48.13
CA ASP A 301 20.62 -20.34 48.34
C ASP A 301 21.96 -21.08 48.28
N GLY A 302 22.47 -21.51 49.43
CA GLY A 302 23.84 -22.00 49.64
C GLY A 302 24.23 -23.28 48.87
N ARG A 303 24.42 -23.19 47.55
CA ARG A 303 25.11 -24.21 46.74
C ARG A 303 26.18 -23.60 45.84
N LYS A 304 27.43 -23.95 46.13
CA LYS A 304 28.61 -23.68 45.30
C LYS A 304 28.50 -24.42 43.95
N ARG A 305 28.83 -23.75 42.85
CA ARG A 305 29.16 -24.44 41.60
C ARG A 305 30.34 -23.74 40.92
N ASP A 306 31.47 -24.44 40.89
CA ASP A 306 32.70 -24.05 40.19
C ASP A 306 32.55 -24.36 38.70
N SER A 307 32.69 -23.37 37.82
CA SER A 307 33.36 -23.47 36.50
C SER A 307 33.00 -22.30 35.58
N TRP A 308 33.99 -21.45 35.31
CA TRP A 308 34.11 -20.75 34.03
C TRP A 308 35.60 -20.74 33.67
N GLN A 309 36.02 -21.71 32.85
CA GLN A 309 37.26 -21.57 32.08
C GLN A 309 36.95 -20.70 30.87
N GLY A 310 37.65 -19.58 30.78
CA GLY A 310 37.50 -18.59 29.73
C GLY A 310 38.04 -19.08 28.39
N ILE A 311 37.33 -18.74 27.33
CA ILE A 311 37.86 -18.63 25.97
C ILE A 311 37.57 -17.21 25.51
N ALA A 312 38.59 -16.35 25.52
CA ALA A 312 38.64 -15.14 24.73
C ALA A 312 40.11 -14.78 24.50
N GLY A 313 40.53 -14.69 23.23
CA GLY A 313 41.89 -14.24 22.91
C GLY A 313 42.37 -14.54 21.49
N THR A 314 41.63 -14.01 20.51
CA THR A 314 42.02 -13.67 19.13
C THR A 314 43.52 -13.39 18.89
N HIS A 315 44.06 -14.02 17.84
CA HIS A 315 45.28 -13.61 17.13
C HIS A 315 45.00 -12.51 16.08
N ILE A 316 45.76 -11.41 16.19
CA ILE A 316 46.39 -10.52 15.18
C ILE A 316 45.92 -10.63 13.71
N LYS A 317 45.35 -9.53 13.17
CA LYS A 317 45.91 -8.69 12.09
C LYS A 317 45.31 -7.29 12.14
#